data_AF-A0A5K7TTD7-F1
#
_entry.id   AF-A0A5K7TTD7-F1
#
_cell.length_a   1.000
_cell.length_b   1.000
_cell.length_c   1.000
_cell.angle_alpha   90.00
_cell.angle_beta   90.00
_cell.angle_gamma   90.00
#
_symmetry.space_group_name_H-M   'P 1'
#
loop_
_entity.id
_entity.type
_entity.pdbx_description
1 polymer ?
#
loop_
_entity_poly.entity_id
_entity_poly.type
_entity_poly.pdbx_seq_one_letter_code
_entity_poly.pdbx_strand_id
1 'polypeptide(L)'
;MSLITTNRRAGQSQPLTFKVSKRDDLLLHPPVILLAPGNQLPPNAVPTTGLPVDVPVYQGMEIGDMIVMHFGTYATPAQRVNAKVQQNFFIPKTTVDAYADTTQQVKYEVTRAFGGGPVPSPVVPLKILSREICEDFSSAPVGQRYPDNSRNYFPSRLNIFPQAANGGAANAQIVASASGRELSFYDGDTTDGRAYSFLRVGIAGVTYPLTSPLTVTFNFYLISPNIHTLNFRAEWHLNGDQRQTIRLPLNANSATMTIPVGATPSHFHRDVEGVCILLECNPGQPPHSTTVRLTSVCWKQ
;
A
#
# COMPACT_ATOMS: atom_id res chain seq x y z
N MET A 1 32.72 -30.63 82.92
CA MET A 1 33.45 -30.42 81.65
C MET A 1 32.83 -31.34 80.61
N SER A 2 31.94 -30.83 79.76
CA SER A 2 31.32 -31.63 78.69
C SER A 2 32.14 -31.51 77.41
N LEU A 3 32.66 -32.64 76.97
CA LEU A 3 33.37 -32.79 75.70
C LEU A 3 32.34 -32.86 74.57
N ILE A 4 32.33 -31.83 73.71
CA ILE A 4 31.59 -31.85 72.44
C ILE A 4 32.44 -32.64 71.43
N THR A 5 32.04 -33.87 71.13
CA THR A 5 32.63 -34.69 70.08
C THR A 5 31.94 -34.41 68.75
N THR A 6 32.54 -33.54 67.93
CA THR A 6 32.15 -33.39 66.52
C THR A 6 32.60 -34.59 65.71
N ASN A 7 31.68 -35.55 65.51
CA ASN A 7 31.81 -36.65 64.54
C ASN A 7 31.82 -36.10 63.11
N ARG A 8 33.00 -35.78 62.57
CA ARG A 8 33.19 -35.46 61.15
C ARG A 8 33.52 -36.75 60.40
N ARG A 9 32.56 -37.32 59.67
CA ARG A 9 32.85 -38.46 58.77
C ARG A 9 33.76 -37.98 57.63
N ALA A 10 34.86 -38.68 57.40
CA ALA A 10 35.70 -38.47 56.23
C ALA A 10 34.85 -38.70 54.95
N GLY A 11 34.78 -37.71 54.07
CA GLY A 11 34.01 -37.76 52.82
C GLY A 11 32.81 -36.81 52.72
N GLN A 12 32.44 -36.07 53.78
CA GLN A 12 31.45 -34.98 53.65
C GLN A 12 32.12 -33.68 53.18
N SER A 13 31.67 -33.16 52.03
CA SER A 13 32.04 -31.82 51.57
C SER A 13 31.50 -30.76 52.54
N GLN A 14 32.18 -29.61 52.63
CA GLN A 14 31.67 -28.51 53.44
C GLN A 14 30.35 -27.99 52.85
N PRO A 15 29.35 -27.66 53.69
CA PRO A 15 28.10 -27.07 53.22
C PRO A 15 28.40 -25.78 52.44
N LEU A 16 28.04 -25.74 51.16
CA LEU A 16 28.11 -24.53 50.35
C LEU A 16 26.81 -23.75 50.54
N THR A 17 26.92 -22.53 51.05
CA THR A 17 25.76 -21.63 51.18
C THR A 17 25.78 -20.65 50.01
N PHE A 18 24.70 -20.60 49.24
CA PHE A 18 24.49 -19.60 48.20
C PHE A 18 23.25 -18.76 48.51
N LYS A 19 23.34 -17.46 48.22
CA LYS A 19 22.22 -16.53 48.35
C LYS A 19 21.45 -16.48 47.04
N VAL A 20 20.25 -17.06 47.03
CA VAL A 20 19.31 -16.89 45.93
C VAL A 20 18.63 -15.54 46.10
N SER A 21 18.84 -14.62 45.15
CA SER A 21 18.14 -13.33 45.13
C SER A 21 17.13 -13.34 43.99
N LYS A 22 15.88 -12.96 44.26
CA LYS A 22 14.90 -12.71 43.19
C LYS A 22 15.43 -11.55 42.36
N ARG A 23 15.59 -11.76 41.06
CA ARG A 23 15.95 -10.67 40.13
C ARG A 23 14.70 -9.84 39.86
N ASP A 24 14.88 -8.55 39.57
CA ASP A 24 13.77 -7.68 39.19
C ASP A 24 12.97 -8.29 38.03
N ASP A 25 11.65 -8.16 38.11
CA ASP A 25 10.75 -8.62 37.07
C ASP A 25 11.01 -7.78 35.79
N LEU A 26 10.98 -8.43 34.62
CA LEU A 26 11.15 -7.73 33.34
C LEU A 26 9.97 -6.80 33.10
N LEU A 27 10.22 -5.49 33.09
CA LEU A 27 9.24 -4.49 32.68
C LEU A 27 9.48 -4.10 31.22
N LEU A 28 8.72 -4.72 30.32
CA LEU A 28 8.84 -4.52 28.87
C LEU A 28 7.92 -3.38 28.41
N HIS A 29 8.46 -2.48 27.59
CA HIS A 29 7.70 -1.44 26.90
C HIS A 29 7.16 -1.97 25.56
N PRO A 30 6.08 -1.40 25.00
CA PRO A 30 5.64 -1.73 23.65
C PRO A 30 6.73 -1.40 22.60
N PRO A 31 6.75 -2.11 21.46
CA PRO A 31 7.59 -1.72 20.32
C PRO A 31 7.17 -0.35 19.75
N VAL A 32 8.12 0.35 19.12
CA VAL A 32 7.90 1.65 18.49
C VAL A 32 8.02 1.52 16.97
N ILE A 33 7.05 2.07 16.24
CA ILE A 33 6.98 2.01 14.77
C ILE A 33 6.87 3.43 14.23
N LEU A 34 8.00 4.05 13.93
CA LEU A 34 8.06 5.47 13.56
C LEU A 34 7.30 5.80 12.25
N LEU A 35 7.18 4.82 11.35
CA LEU A 35 6.43 4.97 10.09
C LEU A 35 4.91 4.87 10.25
N ALA A 36 4.41 4.64 11.47
CA ALA A 36 2.99 4.44 11.74
C ALA A 36 2.46 5.38 12.84
N PRO A 37 2.46 6.71 12.61
CA PRO A 37 1.85 7.64 13.56
C PRO A 37 0.37 7.28 13.78
N GLY A 38 -0.07 7.23 15.03
CA GLY A 38 -1.43 6.80 15.38
C GLY A 38 -1.72 5.33 15.07
N ASN A 39 -0.69 4.47 14.99
CA ASN A 39 -0.78 3.05 14.66
C ASN A 39 -1.41 2.76 13.29
N GLN A 40 -1.25 3.67 12.33
CA GLN A 40 -1.66 3.48 10.94
C GLN A 40 -0.44 3.48 10.03
N LEU A 41 -0.18 2.34 9.36
CA LEU A 41 0.97 2.17 8.48
C LEU A 41 0.53 2.21 7.00
N PRO A 42 0.91 3.23 6.23
CA PRO A 42 0.79 3.20 4.77
C PRO A 42 1.81 2.21 4.17
N PRO A 43 1.40 1.15 3.46
CA PRO A 43 2.35 0.16 2.91
C PRO A 43 3.40 0.77 1.96
N ASN A 44 3.04 1.85 1.26
CA ASN A 44 3.93 2.55 0.33
C ASN A 44 5.04 3.35 1.03
N ALA A 45 4.86 3.70 2.31
CA ALA A 45 5.89 4.36 3.10
C ALA A 45 6.97 3.39 3.59
N VAL A 46 6.71 2.08 3.53
CA VAL A 46 7.67 1.05 3.95
C VAL A 46 8.78 0.91 2.90
N PRO A 47 10.05 1.11 3.28
CA PRO A 47 11.19 0.92 2.39
C PRO A 47 11.25 -0.50 1.84
N THR A 48 11.92 -0.67 0.70
CA THR A 48 12.16 -2.00 0.11
C THR A 48 12.98 -2.92 1.03
N THR A 49 13.78 -2.36 1.94
CA THR A 49 14.52 -3.08 2.98
C THR A 49 13.65 -3.64 4.11
N GLY A 50 12.40 -3.20 4.23
CA GLY A 50 11.45 -3.62 5.25
C GLY A 50 11.03 -2.51 6.22
N LEU A 51 10.06 -2.83 7.08
CA LEU A 51 9.55 -1.94 8.11
C LEU A 51 10.49 -1.98 9.33
N PRO A 52 11.15 -0.87 9.68
CA PRO A 52 11.89 -0.76 10.93
C PRO A 52 10.93 -0.77 12.12
N VAL A 53 11.21 -1.61 13.11
CA VAL A 53 10.50 -1.69 14.39
C VAL A 53 11.52 -1.65 15.51
N ASP A 54 11.33 -0.72 16.43
CA ASP A 54 12.28 -0.45 17.50
C ASP A 54 11.79 -1.09 18.80
N VAL A 55 12.70 -1.80 19.48
CA VAL A 55 12.52 -2.27 20.86
C VAL A 55 13.32 -1.34 21.76
N PRO A 56 12.66 -0.49 22.57
CA PRO A 56 13.36 0.42 23.46
C PRO A 56 14.12 -0.34 24.55
N VAL A 57 15.07 0.33 25.19
CA VAL A 57 15.72 -0.21 26.39
C VAL A 57 14.64 -0.47 27.46
N TYR A 58 14.65 -1.68 28.03
CA TYR A 58 13.70 -2.10 29.06
C TYR A 58 14.42 -2.35 30.39
N GLN A 59 13.66 -2.29 31.49
CA GLN A 59 14.22 -2.52 32.81
C GLN A 59 14.72 -3.96 32.93
N GLY A 60 15.95 -4.10 33.39
CA GLY A 60 16.58 -5.40 33.54
C GLY A 60 17.18 -5.95 32.25
N MET A 61 17.22 -5.22 31.12
CA MET A 61 17.92 -5.63 29.90
C MET A 61 19.37 -6.05 30.19
N GLU A 62 19.74 -7.25 29.73
CA GLU A 62 21.09 -7.78 29.88
C GLU A 62 21.68 -8.21 28.54
N ILE A 63 23.01 -8.08 28.44
CA ILE A 63 23.74 -8.63 27.30
C ILE A 63 23.55 -10.15 27.30
N GLY A 64 23.19 -10.69 26.13
CA GLY A 64 22.87 -12.10 25.93
C GLY A 64 21.38 -12.44 26.00
N ASP A 65 20.51 -11.51 26.38
CA ASP A 65 19.07 -11.70 26.17
C ASP A 65 18.79 -11.95 24.68
N MET A 66 17.81 -12.80 24.39
CA MET A 66 17.35 -13.09 23.04
C MET A 66 15.98 -12.44 22.84
N ILE A 67 15.82 -11.66 21.78
CA ILE A 67 14.59 -10.97 21.45
C ILE A 67 14.03 -11.53 20.14
N VAL A 68 12.75 -11.88 20.14
CA VAL A 68 11.99 -12.28 18.94
C VAL A 68 10.89 -11.26 18.72
N MET A 69 10.88 -10.61 17.55
CA MET A 69 9.80 -9.70 17.15
C MET A 69 8.71 -10.49 16.44
N HIS A 70 7.46 -10.25 16.81
CA HIS A 70 6.27 -10.84 16.23
C HIS A 70 5.44 -9.76 15.51
N PHE A 71 5.03 -10.05 14.28
CA PHE A 71 4.20 -9.21 13.43
C PHE A 71 3.09 -10.05 12.81
N GLY A 72 1.92 -10.06 13.44
CA GLY A 72 0.86 -11.00 13.07
C GLY A 72 1.31 -12.45 13.31
N THR A 73 1.33 -13.27 12.26
CA THR A 73 1.84 -14.66 12.31
C THR A 73 3.33 -14.77 11.93
N TYR A 74 3.95 -13.68 11.50
CA TYR A 74 5.38 -13.64 11.20
C TYR A 74 6.20 -13.41 12.48
N ALA A 75 7.32 -14.12 12.62
CA ALA A 75 8.29 -13.91 13.68
C ALA A 75 9.69 -13.78 13.09
N THR A 76 10.49 -12.85 13.63
CA THR A 76 11.90 -12.72 13.24
C THR A 76 12.73 -13.86 13.82
N PRO A 77 13.91 -14.17 13.25
CA PRO A 77 14.93 -14.90 13.99
C PRO A 77 15.24 -14.21 15.32
N ALA A 78 15.64 -15.00 16.32
CA ALA A 78 16.00 -14.47 17.62
C ALA A 78 17.28 -13.62 17.51
N GLN A 79 17.22 -12.37 17.95
CA GLN A 79 18.35 -11.44 17.99
C GLN A 79 18.94 -11.37 19.40
N ARG A 80 20.25 -11.59 19.51
CA ARG A 80 20.98 -11.46 20.77
C ARG A 80 21.26 -9.99 21.08
N VAL A 81 20.92 -9.56 22.29
CA VAL A 81 21.32 -8.25 22.83
C VAL A 81 22.82 -8.23 23.05
N ASN A 82 23.53 -7.39 22.30
CA ASN A 82 24.99 -7.24 22.43
C ASN A 82 25.40 -5.97 23.18
N ALA A 83 24.48 -5.02 23.31
CA ALA A 83 24.65 -3.79 24.09
C ALA A 83 23.30 -3.36 24.67
N LYS A 84 23.32 -2.69 25.83
CA LYS A 84 22.11 -2.19 26.52
C LYS A 84 21.59 -0.90 25.86
N VAL A 85 21.23 -1.01 24.59
CA VAL A 85 20.73 0.07 23.75
C VAL A 85 19.43 -0.37 23.07
N GLN A 86 18.76 0.56 22.38
CA GLN A 86 17.62 0.22 21.53
C GLN A 86 18.00 -0.87 20.52
N GLN A 87 17.11 -1.84 20.32
CA GLN A 87 17.29 -2.92 19.36
C GLN A 87 16.37 -2.69 18.16
N ASN A 88 16.91 -2.78 16.95
CA ASN A 88 16.15 -2.54 15.73
C ASN A 88 15.86 -3.88 15.03
N PHE A 89 14.62 -4.04 14.58
CA PHE A 89 14.16 -5.18 13.79
C PHE A 89 13.63 -4.70 12.44
N PHE A 90 13.71 -5.56 11.43
CA PHE A 90 13.16 -5.29 10.12
C PHE A 90 12.12 -6.36 9.76
N ILE A 91 10.87 -5.94 9.56
CA ILE A 91 9.83 -6.81 9.02
C ILE A 91 9.88 -6.73 7.50
N PRO A 92 10.02 -7.84 6.77
CA PRO A 92 10.13 -7.81 5.31
C PRO A 92 8.95 -7.05 4.68
N LYS A 93 9.23 -6.22 3.67
CA LYS A 93 8.17 -5.46 2.98
C LYS A 93 7.07 -6.38 2.41
N THR A 94 7.45 -7.54 1.90
CA THR A 94 6.50 -8.55 1.40
C THR A 94 5.54 -9.04 2.48
N THR A 95 5.99 -9.14 3.73
CA THR A 95 5.15 -9.48 4.88
C THR A 95 4.17 -8.35 5.20
N VAL A 96 4.64 -7.10 5.23
CA VAL A 96 3.75 -5.94 5.45
C VAL A 96 2.72 -5.82 4.35
N ASP A 97 3.13 -5.93 3.08
CA ASP A 97 2.26 -5.85 1.91
C ASP A 97 1.20 -6.98 1.93
N ALA A 98 1.53 -8.18 2.42
CA ALA A 98 0.60 -9.30 2.54
C ALA A 98 -0.50 -9.08 3.60
N TYR A 99 -0.26 -8.15 4.53
CA TYR A 99 -1.23 -7.76 5.56
C TYR A 99 -1.90 -6.40 5.25
N ALA A 100 -1.83 -5.90 4.01
CA ALA A 100 -2.54 -4.69 3.60
C ALA A 100 -4.04 -4.75 3.94
N ASP A 101 -4.59 -3.62 4.37
CA ASP A 101 -5.96 -3.46 4.88
C ASP A 101 -6.34 -4.34 6.10
N THR A 102 -5.37 -4.87 6.84
CA THR A 102 -5.64 -5.62 8.08
C THR A 102 -5.09 -4.92 9.32
N THR A 103 -5.55 -5.32 10.49
CA THR A 103 -4.94 -4.90 11.77
C THR A 103 -4.11 -6.06 12.30
N GLN A 104 -2.82 -5.83 12.49
CA GLN A 104 -1.87 -6.82 13.00
C GLN A 104 -1.46 -6.51 14.43
N GLN A 105 -1.22 -7.56 15.20
CA GLN A 105 -0.64 -7.44 16.54
C GLN A 105 0.88 -7.43 16.40
N VAL A 106 1.53 -6.36 16.88
CA VAL A 106 2.99 -6.26 16.93
C VAL A 106 3.43 -6.32 18.39
N LYS A 107 4.30 -7.27 18.70
CA LYS A 107 4.88 -7.47 20.04
C LYS A 107 6.26 -8.07 19.91
N TYR A 108 7.05 -8.06 20.97
CA TYR A 108 8.26 -8.87 21.05
C TYR A 108 8.27 -9.73 22.30
N GLU A 109 9.09 -10.77 22.29
CA GLU A 109 9.32 -11.65 23.43
C GLU A 109 10.80 -11.64 23.77
N VAL A 110 11.09 -11.63 25.07
CA VAL A 110 12.46 -11.65 25.59
C VAL A 110 12.69 -12.96 26.32
N THR A 111 13.69 -13.73 25.87
CA THR A 111 14.24 -14.88 26.60
C THR A 111 15.55 -14.47 27.24
N ARG A 112 15.67 -14.66 28.55
CA ARG A 112 16.85 -14.25 29.30
C ARG A 112 18.06 -15.12 28.98
N ALA A 113 19.25 -14.51 29.00
CA ALA A 113 20.52 -15.21 28.73
C ALA A 113 20.77 -16.43 29.64
N PHE A 114 20.30 -16.37 30.89
CA PHE A 114 20.45 -17.42 31.89
C PHE A 114 19.32 -18.45 31.87
N GLY A 115 18.45 -18.41 30.86
CA GLY A 115 17.30 -19.30 30.69
C GLY A 115 16.01 -18.77 31.33
N GLY A 116 14.94 -19.55 31.17
CA GLY A 116 13.58 -19.17 31.54
C GLY A 116 12.63 -19.18 30.33
N GLY A 117 11.34 -19.00 30.60
CA GLY A 117 10.34 -18.84 29.56
C GLY A 117 10.44 -17.46 28.88
N PRO A 118 10.02 -17.33 27.60
CA PRO A 118 9.88 -16.05 26.95
C PRO A 118 8.89 -15.15 27.70
N VAL A 119 9.25 -13.88 27.87
CA VAL A 119 8.37 -12.86 28.47
C VAL A 119 7.87 -11.92 27.37
N PRO A 120 6.55 -11.81 27.13
CA PRO A 120 6.02 -10.96 26.07
C PRO A 120 5.92 -9.48 26.48
N SER A 121 6.16 -8.59 25.53
CA SER A 121 5.87 -7.17 25.64
C SER A 121 4.36 -6.88 25.58
N PRO A 122 3.92 -5.67 25.96
CA PRO A 122 2.62 -5.17 25.54
C PRO A 122 2.45 -5.22 24.01
N VAL A 123 1.22 -5.45 23.55
CA VAL A 123 0.85 -5.56 22.14
C VAL A 123 0.50 -4.18 21.58
N VAL A 124 1.05 -3.86 20.40
CA VAL A 124 0.65 -2.69 19.60
C VAL A 124 -0.29 -3.16 18.48
N PRO A 125 -1.57 -2.77 18.48
CA PRO A 125 -2.46 -3.02 17.35
C PRO A 125 -2.12 -2.04 16.22
N LEU A 126 -1.55 -2.55 15.14
CA LEU A 126 -1.14 -1.77 13.97
C LEU A 126 -2.12 -1.97 12.83
N LYS A 127 -2.85 -0.93 12.43
CA LYS A 127 -3.66 -0.95 11.20
C LYS A 127 -2.75 -0.70 10.01
N ILE A 128 -2.63 -1.68 9.13
CA ILE A 128 -1.95 -1.55 7.85
C ILE A 128 -3.00 -1.07 6.85
N LEU A 129 -2.75 0.06 6.22
CA LEU A 129 -3.69 0.67 5.27
C LEU A 129 -3.71 -0.12 3.96
N SER A 130 -4.74 0.09 3.14
CA SER A 130 -4.79 -0.46 1.78
C SER A 130 -3.57 0.02 0.96
N ARG A 131 -3.05 -0.86 0.11
CA ARG A 131 -1.96 -0.52 -0.79
C ARG A 131 -2.50 0.35 -1.92
N GLU A 132 -1.97 1.56 -2.04
CA GLU A 132 -2.20 2.40 -3.21
C GLU A 132 -1.16 2.07 -4.29
N ILE A 133 -1.62 1.84 -5.51
CA ILE A 133 -0.78 1.52 -6.65
C ILE A 133 -0.97 2.65 -7.66
N CYS A 134 0.12 3.29 -8.06
CA CYS A 134 0.11 4.41 -8.99
C CYS A 134 0.80 4.04 -10.30
N GLU A 135 0.21 4.45 -11.41
CA GLU A 135 0.89 4.65 -12.67
C GLU A 135 1.26 6.13 -12.79
N ASP A 136 2.54 6.46 -12.86
CA ASP A 136 3.04 7.82 -13.11
C ASP A 136 3.61 7.98 -14.53
N PHE A 137 3.51 6.93 -15.36
CA PHE A 137 3.99 6.87 -16.73
C PHE A 137 5.50 7.13 -16.91
N SER A 138 6.27 7.25 -15.82
CA SER A 138 7.69 7.60 -15.83
C SER A 138 8.55 6.55 -16.55
N SER A 139 8.12 5.29 -16.53
CA SER A 139 8.79 4.19 -17.23
C SER A 139 8.50 4.12 -18.72
N ALA A 140 7.39 4.71 -19.20
CA ALA A 140 6.95 4.55 -20.58
C ALA A 140 7.75 5.49 -21.53
N PRO A 141 8.29 5.02 -22.68
CA PRO A 141 9.08 5.87 -23.58
C PRO A 141 8.32 7.08 -24.13
N VAL A 142 8.96 8.25 -24.13
CA VAL A 142 8.43 9.46 -24.79
C VAL A 142 8.21 9.17 -26.28
N GLY A 143 7.05 9.58 -26.80
CA GLY A 143 6.63 9.30 -28.16
C GLY A 143 5.98 7.93 -28.37
N GLN A 144 5.92 7.06 -27.34
CA GLN A 144 5.16 5.82 -27.42
C GLN A 144 3.69 6.15 -27.69
N ARG A 145 3.19 5.70 -28.84
CA ARG A 145 1.77 5.80 -29.21
C ARG A 145 1.04 4.54 -28.79
N TYR A 146 -0.19 4.71 -28.34
CA TYR A 146 -1.09 3.63 -28.01
C TYR A 146 -2.16 3.55 -29.11
N PRO A 147 -2.17 2.49 -29.93
CA PRO A 147 -3.15 2.34 -30.99
C PRO A 147 -4.57 2.35 -30.44
N ASP A 148 -5.48 3.02 -31.15
CA ASP A 148 -6.89 2.97 -30.79
C ASP A 148 -7.43 1.54 -30.93
N ASN A 149 -8.47 1.24 -30.16
CA ASN A 149 -9.09 -0.08 -30.08
C ASN A 149 -8.12 -1.21 -29.69
N SER A 150 -6.99 -0.86 -29.07
CA SER A 150 -6.02 -1.80 -28.54
C SER A 150 -5.83 -1.58 -27.06
N ARG A 151 -5.77 -2.68 -26.31
CA ARG A 151 -5.49 -2.65 -24.87
C ARG A 151 -3.98 -2.56 -24.65
N ASN A 152 -3.56 -1.62 -23.81
CA ASN A 152 -2.15 -1.39 -23.50
C ASN A 152 -1.94 -1.43 -22.00
N TYR A 153 -1.05 -2.30 -21.52
CA TYR A 153 -0.82 -2.55 -20.10
C TYR A 153 0.37 -1.77 -19.56
N PHE A 154 0.29 -1.42 -18.28
CA PHE A 154 1.35 -0.78 -17.52
C PHE A 154 1.79 -1.63 -16.32
N PRO A 155 2.99 -1.41 -15.76
CA PRO A 155 3.51 -2.15 -14.61
C PRO A 155 2.62 -2.07 -13.35
N SER A 156 1.88 -0.98 -13.18
CA SER A 156 0.91 -0.74 -12.11
C SER A 156 -0.36 -1.60 -12.18
N ARG A 157 -0.47 -2.51 -13.17
CA ARG A 157 -1.69 -3.25 -13.56
C ARG A 157 -2.78 -2.37 -14.18
N LEU A 158 -2.53 -1.08 -14.32
CA LEU A 158 -3.37 -0.23 -15.13
C LEU A 158 -3.30 -0.69 -16.60
N ASN A 159 -4.42 -0.60 -17.30
CA ASN A 159 -4.44 -0.70 -18.75
C ASN A 159 -5.24 0.47 -19.33
N ILE A 160 -4.89 0.87 -20.54
CA ILE A 160 -5.68 1.84 -21.29
C ILE A 160 -6.18 1.24 -22.59
N PHE A 161 -7.35 1.71 -23.01
CA PHE A 161 -7.94 1.41 -24.30
C PHE A 161 -8.44 2.74 -24.88
N PRO A 162 -7.59 3.44 -25.66
CA PRO A 162 -7.99 4.61 -26.40
C PRO A 162 -8.99 4.19 -27.48
N GLN A 163 -10.04 4.98 -27.68
CA GLN A 163 -10.97 4.78 -28.77
C GLN A 163 -11.22 6.12 -29.44
N ALA A 164 -10.91 6.20 -30.73
CA ALA A 164 -11.19 7.38 -31.53
C ALA A 164 -12.64 7.42 -32.01
N ALA A 165 -13.16 8.62 -32.09
CA ALA A 165 -14.34 8.96 -32.88
C ALA A 165 -14.12 8.57 -34.37
N ASN A 166 -15.02 7.74 -34.92
CA ASN A 166 -15.17 7.49 -36.37
C ASN A 166 -13.87 7.27 -37.19
N GLY A 167 -12.89 6.53 -36.66
CA GLY A 167 -11.67 6.20 -37.41
C GLY A 167 -10.62 7.31 -37.52
N GLY A 168 -10.64 8.28 -36.60
CA GLY A 168 -9.55 9.25 -36.41
C GLY A 168 -8.20 8.59 -36.07
N ALA A 169 -7.12 9.38 -36.15
CA ALA A 169 -5.77 8.92 -35.82
C ALA A 169 -5.57 8.77 -34.30
N ALA A 170 -4.59 7.93 -33.91
CA ALA A 170 -4.28 7.56 -32.53
C ALA A 170 -4.36 8.72 -31.54
N ASN A 171 -5.26 8.60 -30.57
CA ASN A 171 -5.58 9.67 -29.62
C ASN A 171 -4.74 9.63 -28.34
N ALA A 172 -3.89 8.62 -28.13
CA ALA A 172 -3.10 8.50 -26.90
C ALA A 172 -1.60 8.26 -27.14
N GLN A 173 -0.76 9.00 -26.41
CA GLN A 173 0.70 8.85 -26.47
C GLN A 173 1.39 9.35 -25.21
N ILE A 174 2.60 8.87 -24.94
CA ILE A 174 3.45 9.43 -23.89
C ILE A 174 4.17 10.68 -24.41
N VAL A 175 4.14 11.75 -23.62
CA VAL A 175 4.91 12.97 -23.88
C VAL A 175 5.88 13.26 -22.74
N ALA A 176 6.90 14.05 -23.03
CA ALA A 176 7.71 14.68 -22.00
C ALA A 176 7.00 15.93 -21.45
N SER A 177 7.18 16.19 -20.16
CA SER A 177 6.76 17.42 -19.49
C SER A 177 7.83 17.87 -18.49
N ALA A 178 7.64 19.04 -17.87
CA ALA A 178 8.55 19.54 -16.85
C ALA A 178 8.61 18.62 -15.60
N SER A 179 7.52 17.89 -15.32
CA SER A 179 7.39 16.96 -14.20
C SER A 179 7.78 15.52 -14.54
N GLY A 180 8.20 15.24 -15.78
CA GLY A 180 8.63 13.91 -16.21
C GLY A 180 7.94 13.46 -17.48
N ARG A 181 7.12 12.41 -17.39
CA ARG A 181 6.41 11.81 -18.52
C ARG A 181 4.93 11.72 -18.20
N GLU A 182 4.08 11.90 -19.21
CA GLU A 182 2.64 11.97 -19.03
C GLU A 182 1.92 11.26 -20.17
N LEU A 183 0.77 10.67 -19.87
CA LEU A 183 -0.12 10.15 -20.89
C LEU A 183 -0.96 11.30 -21.46
N SER A 184 -0.67 11.64 -22.71
CA SER A 184 -1.50 12.48 -23.56
C SER A 184 -2.73 11.71 -24.00
N PHE A 185 -3.89 12.30 -23.86
CA PHE A 185 -5.09 11.89 -24.58
C PHE A 185 -5.68 13.09 -25.31
N TYR A 186 -5.79 13.00 -26.63
CA TYR A 186 -6.39 14.01 -27.48
C TYR A 186 -7.85 13.64 -27.74
N ASP A 187 -8.76 14.50 -27.34
CA ASP A 187 -10.15 14.44 -27.75
C ASP A 187 -10.35 15.44 -28.90
N GLY A 188 -10.40 14.91 -30.11
CA GLY A 188 -10.65 15.67 -31.33
C GLY A 188 -12.06 15.42 -31.83
N ASP A 189 -12.85 16.49 -31.94
CA ASP A 189 -14.13 16.44 -32.64
C ASP A 189 -13.91 16.11 -34.12
N THR A 190 -14.74 15.21 -34.66
CA THR A 190 -14.87 15.09 -36.12
C THR A 190 -15.82 16.18 -36.60
N THR A 191 -15.77 16.56 -37.87
CA THR A 191 -16.58 17.64 -38.47
C THR A 191 -18.09 17.56 -38.26
N ASP A 192 -18.57 16.45 -37.70
CA ASP A 192 -19.97 16.05 -37.66
C ASP A 192 -20.57 16.26 -36.26
N GLY A 193 -19.76 16.62 -35.24
CA GLY A 193 -20.21 16.92 -33.87
C GLY A 193 -20.90 15.77 -33.14
N ARG A 194 -20.80 14.55 -33.67
CA ARG A 194 -21.55 13.36 -33.22
C ARG A 194 -20.68 12.21 -32.75
N ALA A 195 -19.36 12.35 -32.78
CA ALA A 195 -18.44 11.26 -32.48
C ALA A 195 -17.51 11.65 -31.33
N TYR A 196 -17.49 10.81 -30.30
CA TYR A 196 -16.71 11.03 -29.08
C TYR A 196 -15.45 10.19 -29.14
N SER A 197 -14.30 10.81 -28.85
CA SER A 197 -13.14 10.03 -28.46
C SER A 197 -13.22 9.77 -26.98
N PHE A 198 -12.80 8.60 -26.54
CA PHE A 198 -12.70 8.32 -25.11
C PHE A 198 -11.47 7.51 -24.78
N LEU A 199 -10.95 7.76 -23.58
CA LEU A 199 -9.92 6.93 -22.99
C LEU A 199 -10.58 6.06 -21.93
N ARG A 200 -10.60 4.75 -22.15
CA ARG A 200 -10.97 3.81 -21.09
C ARG A 200 -9.72 3.45 -20.30
N VAL A 201 -9.84 3.50 -18.99
CA VAL A 201 -8.80 3.11 -18.04
C VAL A 201 -9.31 1.90 -17.26
N GLY A 202 -8.59 0.80 -17.39
CA GLY A 202 -8.85 -0.48 -16.72
C GLY A 202 -7.86 -0.74 -15.59
N ILE A 203 -8.27 -1.58 -14.62
CA ILE A 203 -7.41 -2.04 -13.53
C ILE A 203 -7.45 -3.57 -13.49
N ALA A 204 -6.36 -4.19 -13.96
CA ALA A 204 -6.23 -5.64 -14.01
C ALA A 204 -5.93 -6.24 -12.62
N GLY A 205 -6.36 -7.49 -12.41
CA GLY A 205 -6.09 -8.23 -11.18
C GLY A 205 -6.91 -7.81 -9.95
N VAL A 206 -7.93 -6.97 -10.15
CA VAL A 206 -8.95 -6.69 -9.13
C VAL A 206 -9.85 -7.92 -8.98
N THR A 207 -10.11 -8.34 -7.73
CA THR A 207 -10.99 -9.48 -7.45
C THR A 207 -12.44 -9.02 -7.38
N TYR A 208 -13.34 -9.79 -8.00
CA TYR A 208 -14.77 -9.50 -8.07
C TYR A 208 -15.63 -10.68 -7.55
N PRO A 209 -16.80 -10.41 -6.94
CA PRO A 209 -17.29 -9.08 -6.55
C PRO A 209 -16.32 -8.39 -5.57
N LEU A 210 -16.23 -7.06 -5.62
CA LEU A 210 -15.27 -6.31 -4.81
C LEU A 210 -15.46 -6.66 -3.31
N THR A 211 -14.42 -7.15 -2.63
CA THR A 211 -14.48 -7.45 -1.19
C THR A 211 -14.27 -6.22 -0.30
N SER A 212 -13.71 -5.16 -0.87
CA SER A 212 -13.46 -3.85 -0.28
C SER A 212 -13.67 -2.75 -1.34
N PRO A 213 -13.95 -1.49 -0.96
CA PRO A 213 -14.16 -0.42 -1.93
C PRO A 213 -12.94 -0.15 -2.79
N LEU A 214 -13.11 -0.05 -4.12
CA LEU A 214 -12.05 0.35 -5.03
C LEU A 214 -12.07 1.87 -5.20
N THR A 215 -11.02 2.56 -4.76
CA THR A 215 -10.85 3.99 -4.97
C THR A 215 -9.82 4.24 -6.07
N VAL A 216 -10.15 5.09 -7.03
CA VAL A 216 -9.26 5.49 -8.12
C VAL A 216 -9.13 7.01 -8.15
N THR A 217 -7.90 7.51 -8.15
CA THR A 217 -7.55 8.92 -8.19
C THR A 217 -6.75 9.22 -9.46
N PHE A 218 -7.25 10.15 -10.26
CA PHE A 218 -6.58 10.67 -11.45
C PHE A 218 -5.98 12.02 -11.13
N ASN A 219 -4.70 12.20 -11.43
CA ASN A 219 -4.06 13.51 -11.44
C ASN A 219 -3.81 13.91 -12.89
N PHE A 220 -4.26 15.10 -13.25
CA PHE A 220 -4.28 15.53 -14.64
C PHE A 220 -4.28 17.04 -14.79
N TYR A 221 -4.09 17.52 -16.01
CA TYR A 221 -4.43 18.89 -16.39
C TYR A 221 -4.87 18.93 -17.85
N LEU A 222 -5.51 20.04 -18.24
CA LEU A 222 -6.02 20.25 -19.59
C LEU A 222 -5.10 21.20 -20.37
N ILE A 223 -4.88 20.89 -21.65
CA ILE A 223 -4.23 21.80 -22.59
C ILE A 223 -5.26 22.26 -23.61
N SER A 224 -5.35 23.58 -23.76
CA SER A 224 -6.27 24.26 -24.68
C SER A 224 -7.71 23.76 -24.55
N PRO A 225 -8.32 23.80 -23.35
CA PRO A 225 -9.66 23.28 -23.18
C PRO A 225 -10.66 24.17 -23.93
N ASN A 226 -11.09 23.72 -25.11
CA ASN A 226 -12.25 24.29 -25.79
C ASN A 226 -13.56 23.64 -25.31
N ILE A 227 -13.46 22.70 -24.36
CA ILE A 227 -14.59 21.98 -23.76
C ILE A 227 -15.13 22.73 -22.54
N HIS A 228 -16.38 22.47 -22.15
CA HIS A 228 -16.97 23.05 -20.93
C HIS A 228 -16.74 22.22 -19.67
N THR A 229 -16.68 20.89 -19.80
CA THR A 229 -16.53 19.96 -18.68
C THR A 229 -15.75 18.73 -19.10
N LEU A 230 -14.87 18.25 -18.21
CA LEU A 230 -14.28 16.92 -18.29
C LEU A 230 -15.12 15.97 -17.43
N ASN A 231 -15.53 14.83 -17.98
CA ASN A 231 -16.26 13.82 -17.23
C ASN A 231 -15.38 12.61 -16.98
N PHE A 232 -15.36 12.16 -15.73
CA PHE A 232 -14.93 10.83 -15.36
C PHE A 232 -16.17 9.99 -15.10
N ARG A 233 -16.30 8.88 -15.81
CA ARG A 233 -17.44 7.97 -15.65
C ARG A 233 -16.93 6.58 -15.29
N ALA A 234 -17.45 6.01 -14.21
CA ALA A 234 -17.22 4.62 -13.87
C ALA A 234 -18.54 3.86 -13.98
N GLU A 235 -18.47 2.66 -14.56
CA GLU A 235 -19.62 1.78 -14.76
C GLU A 235 -19.34 0.43 -14.13
N TRP A 236 -20.26 -0.04 -13.31
CA TRP A 236 -20.17 -1.32 -12.62
C TRP A 236 -21.55 -1.94 -12.45
N HIS A 237 -21.61 -3.21 -12.09
CA HIS A 237 -22.85 -3.91 -11.81
C HIS A 237 -22.92 -4.21 -10.30
N LEU A 238 -23.97 -3.70 -9.64
CA LEU A 238 -24.33 -3.95 -8.24
C LEU A 238 -25.84 -3.83 -8.12
N ASN A 239 -26.54 -4.96 -7.99
CA ASN A 239 -28.00 -5.02 -8.05
C ASN A 239 -28.58 -4.38 -9.35
N GLY A 240 -27.92 -4.62 -10.48
CA GLY A 240 -28.17 -3.94 -11.76
C GLY A 240 -27.00 -3.07 -12.18
N ASP A 241 -27.05 -2.51 -13.39
CA ASP A 241 -26.02 -1.60 -13.88
C ASP A 241 -26.09 -0.27 -13.14
N GLN A 242 -24.94 0.13 -12.59
CA GLN A 242 -24.73 1.38 -11.90
C GLN A 242 -23.73 2.23 -12.69
N ARG A 243 -23.98 3.53 -12.70
CA ARG A 243 -23.11 4.53 -13.34
C ARG A 243 -22.88 5.67 -12.37
N GLN A 244 -21.60 5.97 -12.14
CA GLN A 244 -21.20 7.23 -11.50
C GLN A 244 -20.52 8.11 -12.54
N THR A 245 -20.93 9.37 -12.60
CA THR A 245 -20.27 10.38 -13.45
C THR A 245 -19.89 11.57 -12.58
N ILE A 246 -18.61 11.91 -12.58
CA ILE A 246 -18.08 13.12 -11.96
C ILE A 246 -17.80 14.10 -13.08
N ARG A 247 -18.49 15.24 -13.05
CA ARG A 247 -18.24 16.37 -13.94
C ARG A 247 -17.29 17.33 -13.25
N LEU A 248 -16.16 17.60 -13.87
CA LEU A 248 -15.11 18.42 -13.29
C LEU A 248 -15.03 19.78 -13.98
N PRO A 249 -14.76 20.85 -13.22
CA PRO A 249 -14.42 22.13 -13.80
C PRO A 249 -13.06 22.04 -14.52
N LEU A 250 -12.82 22.92 -15.49
CA LEU A 250 -11.61 22.88 -16.33
C LEU A 250 -10.31 23.17 -15.58
N ASN A 251 -10.40 23.78 -14.39
CA ASN A 251 -9.27 24.03 -13.51
C ASN A 251 -9.02 22.91 -12.49
N ALA A 252 -9.82 21.83 -12.51
CA ALA A 252 -9.54 20.66 -11.70
C ALA A 252 -8.22 20.03 -12.14
N ASN A 253 -7.40 19.64 -11.16
CA ASN A 253 -6.14 18.94 -11.38
C ASN A 253 -6.15 17.51 -10.82
N SER A 254 -7.26 17.12 -10.18
CA SER A 254 -7.43 15.80 -9.59
C SER A 254 -8.91 15.39 -9.57
N ALA A 255 -9.15 14.08 -9.64
CA ALA A 255 -10.47 13.48 -9.53
C ALA A 255 -10.39 12.15 -8.82
N THR A 256 -11.29 11.90 -7.86
CA THR A 256 -11.36 10.62 -7.15
C THR A 256 -12.74 10.00 -7.32
N MET A 257 -12.76 8.71 -7.68
CA MET A 257 -13.96 7.87 -7.75
C MET A 257 -13.83 6.71 -6.78
N THR A 258 -14.95 6.30 -6.16
CA THR A 258 -14.98 5.13 -5.26
C THR A 258 -16.11 4.21 -5.69
N ILE A 259 -15.76 2.95 -5.97
CA ILE A 259 -16.68 1.90 -6.36
C ILE A 259 -16.96 1.02 -5.14
N PRO A 260 -18.23 0.79 -4.81
CA PRO A 260 -18.62 0.14 -3.56
C PRO A 260 -18.30 -1.36 -3.53
N VAL A 261 -18.22 -1.90 -2.31
CA VAL A 261 -18.16 -3.36 -2.04
C VAL A 261 -19.30 -4.07 -2.77
N GLY A 262 -19.03 -5.26 -3.27
CA GLY A 262 -20.00 -6.10 -3.98
C GLY A 262 -20.09 -5.82 -5.48
N ALA A 263 -19.54 -4.70 -5.97
CA ALA A 263 -19.60 -4.37 -7.39
C ALA A 263 -18.82 -5.38 -8.25
N THR A 264 -19.29 -5.60 -9.48
CA THR A 264 -18.60 -6.34 -10.55
C THR A 264 -18.40 -5.44 -11.77
N PRO A 265 -17.49 -5.75 -12.71
CA PRO A 265 -17.37 -4.99 -13.96
C PRO A 265 -18.70 -4.95 -14.71
N SER A 266 -19.04 -3.81 -15.30
CA SER A 266 -20.19 -3.75 -16.21
C SER A 266 -19.88 -4.50 -17.50
N HIS A 267 -20.91 -5.14 -18.08
CA HIS A 267 -20.79 -5.93 -19.31
C HIS A 267 -20.44 -5.07 -20.55
N PHE A 268 -20.65 -3.75 -20.48
CA PHE A 268 -20.33 -2.81 -21.56
C PHE A 268 -18.82 -2.61 -21.78
N HIS A 269 -17.95 -3.08 -20.87
CA HIS A 269 -16.53 -2.75 -20.89
C HIS A 269 -15.61 -3.97 -20.82
N ARG A 270 -15.95 -5.05 -21.54
CA ARG A 270 -15.09 -6.24 -21.64
C ARG A 270 -13.71 -5.94 -22.23
N ASP A 271 -13.59 -4.81 -22.93
CA ASP A 271 -12.36 -4.39 -23.59
C ASP A 271 -11.28 -3.90 -22.62
N VAL A 272 -11.65 -3.58 -21.38
CA VAL A 272 -10.69 -3.31 -20.30
C VAL A 272 -10.88 -4.35 -19.19
N GLU A 273 -9.78 -4.96 -18.75
CA GLU A 273 -9.86 -5.93 -17.64
C GLU A 273 -10.24 -5.21 -16.35
N GLY A 274 -11.34 -5.62 -15.74
CA GLY A 274 -11.80 -5.11 -14.45
C GLY A 274 -12.71 -3.89 -14.57
N VAL A 275 -12.50 -2.89 -13.70
CA VAL A 275 -13.30 -1.67 -13.67
C VAL A 275 -12.91 -0.80 -14.85
N CYS A 276 -13.91 -0.33 -15.59
CA CYS A 276 -13.72 0.68 -16.62
C CYS A 276 -14.02 2.07 -16.06
N ILE A 277 -13.05 2.96 -16.21
CA ILE A 277 -13.25 4.39 -16.03
C ILE A 277 -13.06 5.07 -17.38
N LEU A 278 -14.12 5.69 -17.84
CA LEU A 278 -14.20 6.42 -19.08
C LEU A 278 -13.86 7.88 -18.80
N LEU A 279 -12.87 8.38 -19.55
CA LEU A 279 -12.58 9.79 -19.67
C LEU A 279 -13.22 10.30 -20.95
N GLU A 280 -14.17 11.22 -20.82
CA GLU A 280 -14.89 11.82 -21.95
C GLU A 280 -14.94 13.34 -21.77
N CYS A 281 -14.75 14.09 -22.85
CA CYS A 281 -15.05 15.53 -22.85
C CYS A 281 -16.44 15.73 -23.45
N ASN A 282 -17.33 16.44 -22.75
CA ASN A 282 -18.71 16.60 -23.22
C ASN A 282 -18.83 17.82 -24.14
N PRO A 283 -19.29 17.68 -25.41
CA PRO A 283 -19.55 18.82 -26.27
C PRO A 283 -20.93 19.42 -25.97
N GLY A 284 -20.96 20.73 -25.68
CA GLY A 284 -22.18 21.53 -25.70
C GLY A 284 -22.45 22.19 -27.06
N GLN A 285 -21.43 22.34 -27.92
CA GLN A 285 -21.45 22.98 -29.25
C GLN A 285 -20.26 22.46 -30.09
N PRO A 286 -20.30 22.53 -31.43
CA PRO A 286 -19.17 22.20 -32.33
C PRO A 286 -18.20 23.39 -32.53
N PRO A 287 -16.97 23.19 -33.05
CA PRO A 287 -16.04 22.09 -32.81
C PRO A 287 -15.07 22.45 -31.67
N HIS A 288 -14.80 21.48 -30.80
CA HIS A 288 -13.91 21.66 -29.66
C HIS A 288 -12.88 20.54 -29.62
N SER A 289 -11.60 20.90 -29.64
CA SER A 289 -10.51 19.97 -29.33
C SER A 289 -10.02 20.22 -27.92
N THR A 290 -9.63 19.17 -27.22
CA THR A 290 -8.98 19.26 -25.91
C THR A 290 -7.95 18.16 -25.78
N THR A 291 -6.81 18.48 -25.16
CA THR A 291 -5.85 17.45 -24.75
C THR A 291 -5.90 17.31 -23.23
N VAL A 292 -6.15 16.10 -22.75
CA VAL A 292 -5.97 15.75 -21.35
C VAL A 292 -4.56 15.21 -21.15
N ARG A 293 -3.85 15.71 -20.14
CA ARG A 293 -2.56 15.19 -19.69
C ARG A 293 -2.76 14.48 -18.38
N LEU A 294 -2.71 13.15 -18.38
CA LEU A 294 -2.71 12.36 -17.15
C LEU A 294 -1.28 12.28 -16.63
N THR A 295 -1.04 12.87 -15.46
CA THR A 295 0.25 12.82 -14.78
C THR A 295 0.38 11.57 -13.94
N SER A 296 -0.72 11.11 -13.34
CA SER A 296 -0.76 9.81 -12.70
C SER A 296 -2.18 9.27 -12.55
N VAL A 297 -2.30 7.95 -12.42
CA VAL A 297 -3.54 7.29 -12.00
C VAL A 297 -3.20 6.33 -10.86
N CYS A 298 -3.74 6.61 -9.68
CA CYS A 298 -3.55 5.82 -8.48
C CYS A 298 -4.83 5.07 -8.15
N TRP A 299 -4.71 3.85 -7.64
CA TRP A 299 -5.86 3.08 -7.18
C TRP A 299 -5.53 2.29 -5.93
N LYS A 300 -6.54 2.04 -5.09
CA LYS A 300 -6.45 1.20 -3.91
C LYS A 300 -7.73 0.41 -3.72
N GLN A 301 -7.59 -0.83 -3.30
CA GLN A 301 -8.68 -1.74 -2.94
C GLN A 301 -8.45 -2.21 -1.51
#